data_AF-A0A6H9RUH0-F1
#
_entry.id   AF-A0A6H9RUH0-F1
#
_cell.length_a   1.000
_cell.length_b   1.000
_cell.length_c   1.000
_cell.angle_alpha   90.00
_cell.angle_beta   90.00
_cell.angle_gamma   90.00
#
_symmetry.space_group_name_H-M   'P 1'
#
loop_
_entity.id
_entity.type
_entity.pdbx_description
1 polymer ?
#
loop_
_entity_poly.entity_id
_entity_poly.type
_entity_poly.pdbx_seq_one_letter_code
_entity_poly.pdbx_strand_id
1 'polypeptide(L)'
;MTATYQSNASPAQAAARVAGSSAAPAENSFTVKPQVVDLKLADKISAPPGDLGGSEACNHPDQMEELASYIAGEMNRNIKHPSVLKMKELMSYDSSAQARKFRALPWHARLAGPPNFNGIAWTKKLEAMAIWTKQVGQNREWDHKPKLRELFPGVRHKQGKYLYYYDIWSNIHYGYVGIIGGLSESLLLDGAGAEQIASDTLRKAEEIRTTPKEDRELLGPRPTASPWTELRSWDDVADRVSISIGIKLANQHPEGGISAQMIMNKVLAVPPENWGDGVRVHVCK
;
A
#
# COMPACT_ATOMS: atom_id res chain seq x y z
N MET A 1 13.58 -80.74 30.21
CA MET A 1 12.46 -81.08 29.30
C MET A 1 12.37 -79.99 28.25
N THR A 2 12.31 -80.40 26.97
CA THR A 2 11.67 -79.73 25.81
C THR A 2 12.10 -78.30 25.46
N ALA A 3 12.84 -78.09 24.36
CA ALA A 3 12.42 -78.13 22.95
C ALA A 3 12.02 -76.72 22.46
N THR A 4 12.89 -76.02 21.73
CA THR A 4 12.95 -75.88 20.24
C THR A 4 11.76 -75.16 19.59
N TYR A 5 12.10 -74.42 18.52
CA TYR A 5 11.27 -73.91 17.42
C TYR A 5 10.80 -72.44 17.55
N GLN A 6 10.86 -71.57 16.54
CA GLN A 6 11.25 -71.69 15.13
C GLN A 6 11.47 -70.28 14.56
N SER A 7 12.62 -70.04 13.92
CA SER A 7 12.78 -68.96 12.94
C SER A 7 12.21 -69.44 11.60
N ASN A 8 11.20 -68.76 11.07
CA ASN A 8 10.76 -68.95 9.68
C ASN A 8 11.08 -67.70 8.87
N ALA A 9 11.97 -67.88 7.90
CA ALA A 9 12.26 -66.90 6.86
C ALA A 9 11.42 -67.20 5.60
N SER A 10 10.75 -66.15 5.10
CA SER A 10 10.50 -65.75 3.69
C SER A 10 9.66 -66.64 2.74
N PRO A 11 8.93 -66.05 1.78
CA PRO A 11 9.59 -65.58 0.56
C PRO A 11 9.13 -64.21 -0.01
N ALA A 12 10.11 -63.55 -0.62
CA ALA A 12 10.08 -62.66 -1.78
C ALA A 12 8.72 -62.24 -2.39
N GLN A 13 8.56 -60.93 -2.60
CA GLN A 13 8.24 -60.41 -3.92
C GLN A 13 9.18 -59.26 -4.28
N ALA A 14 9.77 -59.40 -5.46
CA ALA A 14 10.83 -58.57 -6.00
C ALA A 14 10.30 -57.28 -6.63
N ALA A 15 11.25 -56.34 -6.71
CA ALA A 15 11.21 -55.04 -7.37
C ALA A 15 10.62 -55.02 -8.79
N ALA A 16 9.93 -53.93 -9.10
CA ALA A 16 10.03 -53.29 -10.40
C ALA A 16 10.39 -51.81 -10.19
N ARG A 17 11.59 -51.43 -10.65
CA ARG A 17 12.05 -50.05 -10.81
C ARG A 17 11.30 -49.44 -11.99
N VAL A 18 10.88 -48.18 -11.87
CA VAL A 18 10.81 -47.27 -13.02
C VAL A 18 11.54 -46.00 -12.65
N ALA A 19 12.51 -45.68 -13.51
CA ALA A 19 13.44 -44.56 -13.40
C ALA A 19 12.72 -43.22 -13.63
N GLY A 20 13.37 -42.15 -13.15
CA GLY A 20 12.82 -40.81 -13.10
C GLY A 20 12.74 -40.08 -14.44
N SER A 21 12.05 -38.94 -14.39
CA SER A 21 12.29 -37.84 -15.31
C SER A 21 12.12 -36.53 -14.55
N SER A 22 13.13 -35.67 -14.70
CA SER A 22 13.27 -34.34 -14.13
C SER A 22 12.23 -33.37 -14.70
N ALA A 23 11.49 -32.67 -13.85
CA ALA A 23 10.66 -31.53 -14.24
C ALA A 23 11.41 -30.22 -13.95
N ALA A 24 11.86 -29.57 -15.03
CA ALA A 24 12.31 -28.19 -15.07
C ALA A 24 11.09 -27.24 -15.30
N PRO A 25 11.24 -25.91 -15.12
CA PRO A 25 10.15 -25.00 -14.77
C PRO A 25 9.29 -24.61 -15.97
N ALA A 26 7.98 -24.41 -15.72
CA ALA A 26 7.04 -23.93 -16.71
C ALA A 26 7.26 -22.43 -17.01
N GLU A 27 7.72 -22.15 -18.22
CA GLU A 27 7.67 -20.84 -18.86
C GLU A 27 6.23 -20.55 -19.34
N ASN A 28 5.60 -19.50 -18.82
CA ASN A 28 4.35 -18.98 -19.37
C ASN A 28 4.65 -18.08 -20.58
N SER A 29 4.80 -18.70 -21.75
CA SER A 29 4.84 -18.03 -23.05
C SER A 29 3.43 -17.87 -23.62
N PHE A 30 2.81 -16.71 -23.39
CA PHE A 30 1.61 -16.32 -24.14
C PHE A 30 2.00 -15.98 -25.58
N THR A 31 1.86 -16.96 -26.46
CA THR A 31 2.09 -16.82 -27.89
C THR A 31 0.87 -16.13 -28.51
N VAL A 32 1.00 -14.85 -28.89
CA VAL A 32 -0.01 -14.12 -29.66
C VAL A 32 0.00 -14.64 -31.10
N LYS A 33 -1.09 -15.27 -31.53
CA LYS A 33 -1.37 -15.48 -32.96
C LYS A 33 -1.87 -14.15 -33.55
N PRO A 34 -1.37 -13.70 -34.72
CA PRO A 34 -1.85 -12.47 -35.33
C PRO A 34 -3.25 -12.72 -35.91
N GLN A 35 -4.27 -12.13 -35.30
CA GLN A 35 -5.57 -12.00 -35.95
C GLN A 35 -5.49 -10.85 -36.95
N VAL A 36 -5.55 -11.20 -38.23
CA VAL A 36 -5.80 -10.29 -39.34
C VAL A 36 -7.24 -9.79 -39.18
N VAL A 37 -7.40 -8.55 -38.73
CA VAL A 37 -8.70 -7.86 -38.73
C VAL A 37 -9.00 -7.36 -40.14
N ASP A 38 -10.16 -7.79 -40.61
CA ASP A 38 -10.73 -7.56 -41.93
C ASP A 38 -10.94 -6.06 -42.19
N LEU A 39 -10.27 -5.52 -43.20
CA LEU A 39 -10.22 -4.09 -43.60
C LEU A 39 -11.55 -3.55 -44.17
N LYS A 40 -12.70 -4.19 -43.91
CA LYS A 40 -14.01 -3.83 -44.46
C LYS A 40 -15.05 -3.33 -43.45
N LEU A 41 -14.65 -3.11 -42.20
CA LEU A 41 -15.45 -2.39 -41.20
C LEU A 41 -14.88 -0.99 -40.89
N ALA A 42 -14.24 -0.36 -41.89
CA ALA A 42 -13.69 0.99 -41.78
C ALA A 42 -14.49 2.07 -42.53
N ASP A 43 -15.49 1.69 -43.35
CA ASP A 43 -16.20 2.61 -44.26
C ASP A 43 -17.63 3.00 -43.83
N LYS A 44 -17.94 2.95 -42.52
CA LYS A 44 -19.27 3.37 -42.04
C LYS A 44 -19.27 4.18 -40.76
N ILE A 45 -18.35 5.14 -40.62
CA ILE A 45 -18.53 6.28 -39.71
C ILE A 45 -17.97 7.54 -40.39
N SER A 46 -18.65 7.99 -41.45
CA SER A 46 -18.53 9.35 -41.97
C SER A 46 -19.93 9.96 -41.98
N ALA A 47 -20.41 10.26 -40.78
CA ALA A 47 -21.49 11.21 -40.58
C ALA A 47 -20.86 12.44 -39.91
N PRO A 48 -21.10 13.67 -40.41
CA PRO A 48 -20.61 14.86 -39.73
C PRO A 48 -21.26 14.91 -38.34
N PRO A 49 -20.53 15.28 -37.26
CA PRO A 49 -21.17 15.51 -35.98
C PRO A 49 -22.15 16.66 -36.19
N GLY A 50 -23.44 16.32 -36.17
CA GLY A 50 -24.50 17.30 -36.07
C GLY A 50 -24.26 18.17 -34.86
N ASP A 51 -24.39 19.47 -35.08
CA ASP A 51 -24.51 20.51 -34.09
C ASP A 51 -25.49 20.06 -32.98
N LEU A 52 -24.94 19.70 -31.83
CA LEU A 52 -25.68 19.43 -30.61
C LEU A 52 -25.23 20.41 -29.54
N GLY A 53 -25.87 21.57 -29.56
CA GLY A 53 -26.12 22.39 -28.38
C GLY A 53 -24.91 23.21 -27.94
N GLY A 54 -25.01 24.52 -28.15
CA GLY A 54 -24.02 25.50 -27.75
C GLY A 54 -23.49 25.24 -26.34
N SER A 55 -22.17 25.06 -26.26
CA SER A 55 -21.46 25.26 -25.01
C SER A 55 -21.59 26.74 -24.66
N GLU A 56 -22.57 27.10 -23.84
CA GLU A 56 -22.35 28.22 -22.94
C GLU A 56 -21.02 27.92 -22.23
N ALA A 57 -20.03 28.77 -22.45
CA ALA A 57 -18.74 28.64 -21.80
C ALA A 57 -19.00 28.70 -20.29
N CYS A 58 -18.90 27.56 -19.66
CA CYS A 58 -19.14 27.42 -18.24
C CYS A 58 -18.16 28.29 -17.46
N ASN A 59 -18.65 29.34 -16.82
CA ASN A 59 -17.81 30.33 -16.13
C ASN A 59 -17.29 29.86 -14.75
N HIS A 60 -17.53 28.60 -14.37
CA HIS A 60 -16.95 28.03 -13.16
C HIS A 60 -15.42 27.89 -13.32
N PRO A 61 -14.62 28.53 -12.44
CA PRO A 61 -13.17 28.48 -12.56
C PRO A 61 -12.65 27.07 -12.27
N ASP A 62 -11.49 26.75 -12.84
CA ASP A 62 -10.74 25.57 -12.46
C ASP A 62 -10.03 25.83 -11.12
N GLN A 63 -10.05 24.83 -10.23
CA GLN A 63 -9.62 24.98 -8.83
C GLN A 63 -8.49 24.02 -8.45
N MET A 64 -8.15 23.07 -9.33
CA MET A 64 -7.21 21.99 -9.02
C MET A 64 -5.81 22.47 -8.60
N GLU A 65 -5.35 23.58 -9.19
CA GLU A 65 -3.99 24.08 -9.00
C GLU A 65 -3.71 24.46 -7.55
N GLU A 66 -4.66 25.08 -6.86
CA GLU A 66 -4.46 25.51 -5.47
C GLU A 66 -4.42 24.30 -4.52
N LEU A 67 -5.28 23.30 -4.74
CA LEU A 67 -5.27 22.05 -3.94
C LEU A 67 -3.98 21.25 -4.17
N ALA A 68 -3.54 21.16 -5.42
CA ALA A 68 -2.27 20.52 -5.78
C ALA A 68 -1.07 21.27 -5.20
N SER A 69 -1.11 22.61 -5.18
CA SER A 69 -0.06 23.45 -4.57
C SER A 69 0.03 23.23 -3.07
N TYR A 70 -1.11 23.19 -2.37
CA TYR A 70 -1.16 22.90 -0.95
C TYR A 70 -0.52 21.53 -0.63
N ILE A 71 -0.97 20.47 -1.31
CA ILE A 71 -0.45 19.12 -1.06
C ILE A 71 1.01 18.97 -1.45
N ALA A 72 1.45 19.57 -2.56
CA ALA A 72 2.87 19.61 -2.91
C ALA A 72 3.72 20.24 -1.79
N GLY A 73 3.23 21.33 -1.20
CA GLY A 73 3.85 21.96 -0.03
C GLY A 73 3.93 21.02 1.18
N GLU A 74 2.83 20.35 1.53
CA GLU A 74 2.78 19.37 2.61
C GLU A 74 3.73 18.19 2.35
N MET A 75 3.77 17.64 1.14
CA MET A 75 4.67 16.55 0.77
C MET A 75 6.14 16.95 0.95
N ASN A 76 6.55 18.11 0.42
CA ASN A 76 7.93 18.58 0.51
C ASN A 76 8.35 18.92 1.95
N ARG A 77 7.41 19.37 2.78
CA ARG A 77 7.64 19.63 4.21
C ARG A 77 7.75 18.31 4.99
N ASN A 78 6.81 17.40 4.79
CA ASN A 78 6.63 16.25 5.66
C ASN A 78 7.68 15.18 5.45
N ILE A 79 8.30 15.06 4.27
CA ILE A 79 9.45 14.16 4.07
C ILE A 79 10.65 14.49 4.97
N LYS A 80 10.74 15.73 5.46
CA LYS A 80 11.77 16.19 6.40
C LYS A 80 11.29 16.13 7.85
N HIS A 81 10.04 15.76 8.09
CA HIS A 81 9.46 15.71 9.43
C HIS A 81 10.15 14.62 10.27
N PRO A 82 10.48 14.88 11.56
CA PRO A 82 11.15 13.89 12.42
C PRO A 82 10.46 12.52 12.45
N SER A 83 9.13 12.49 12.40
CA SER A 83 8.36 11.24 12.31
C SER A 83 8.69 10.41 11.06
N VAL A 84 8.80 11.05 9.88
CA VAL A 84 9.11 10.35 8.64
C VAL A 84 10.54 9.82 8.66
N LEU A 85 11.49 10.65 9.13
CA LEU A 85 12.88 10.23 9.28
C LEU A 85 13.00 9.06 10.26
N LYS A 86 12.26 9.11 11.37
CA LYS A 86 12.25 8.03 12.36
C LYS A 86 11.62 6.75 11.82
N MET A 87 10.50 6.86 11.10
CA MET A 87 9.89 5.72 10.42
C MET A 87 10.87 5.09 9.43
N LYS A 88 11.53 5.90 8.60
CA LYS A 88 12.52 5.44 7.61
C LYS A 88 13.68 4.69 8.29
N GLU A 89 14.20 5.23 9.40
CA GLU A 89 15.22 4.56 10.21
C GLU A 89 14.74 3.19 10.72
N LEU A 90 13.55 3.14 11.32
CA LEU A 90 12.97 1.91 11.86
C LEU A 90 12.71 0.86 10.77
N MET A 91 12.19 1.31 9.62
CA MET A 91 11.90 0.48 8.45
C MET A 91 13.16 -0.04 7.74
N SER A 92 14.29 0.67 7.87
CA SER A 92 15.56 0.26 7.24
C SER A 92 16.27 -0.92 7.94
N TYR A 93 15.72 -1.44 9.04
CA TYR A 93 16.34 -2.54 9.77
C TYR A 93 16.29 -3.87 9.00
N ASP A 94 17.44 -4.30 8.48
CA ASP A 94 17.60 -5.60 7.80
C ASP A 94 18.01 -6.70 8.81
N SER A 95 17.06 -7.53 9.24
CA SER A 95 17.31 -8.66 10.13
C SER A 95 18.31 -9.68 9.56
N SER A 96 18.35 -9.84 8.24
CA SER A 96 19.26 -10.75 7.56
C SER A 96 20.68 -10.19 7.55
N ALA A 97 20.87 -8.89 7.35
CA ALA A 97 22.17 -8.25 7.51
C ALA A 97 22.69 -8.35 8.94
N GLN A 98 21.82 -8.18 9.94
CA GLN A 98 22.22 -8.33 11.34
C GLN A 98 22.60 -9.79 11.67
N ALA A 99 21.85 -10.76 11.15
CA ALA A 99 22.21 -12.17 11.28
C ALA A 99 23.56 -12.49 10.61
N ARG A 100 23.84 -11.92 9.43
CA ARG A 100 25.15 -12.05 8.76
C ARG A 100 26.28 -11.44 9.61
N LYS A 101 26.08 -10.23 10.14
CA LYS A 101 27.06 -9.56 11.04
C LYS A 101 27.34 -10.40 12.28
N PHE A 102 26.32 -10.97 12.91
CA PHE A 102 26.49 -11.84 14.07
C PHE A 102 27.29 -13.11 13.74
N ARG A 103 27.02 -13.75 12.60
CA ARG A 103 27.76 -14.94 12.16
C ARG A 103 29.24 -14.66 11.87
N ALA A 104 29.58 -13.43 11.49
CA ALA A 104 30.95 -13.01 11.23
C ALA A 104 31.78 -12.73 12.50
N LEU A 105 31.15 -12.72 13.68
CA LEU A 105 31.85 -12.48 14.94
C LEU A 105 32.78 -13.65 15.34
N PRO A 106 33.88 -13.37 16.05
CA PRO A 106 34.69 -14.40 16.70
C PRO A 106 33.83 -15.32 17.59
N TRP A 107 34.25 -16.58 17.74
CA TRP A 107 33.44 -17.61 18.43
C TRP A 107 33.06 -17.21 19.87
N HIS A 108 33.96 -16.56 20.61
CA HIS A 108 33.72 -16.15 21.99
C HIS A 108 32.61 -15.09 22.10
N ALA A 109 32.49 -14.21 21.10
CA ALA A 109 31.43 -13.20 21.04
C ALA A 109 30.06 -13.78 20.63
N ARG A 110 30.00 -15.05 20.21
CA ARG A 110 28.77 -15.76 19.84
C ARG A 110 28.22 -16.65 20.96
N LEU A 111 28.88 -16.72 22.12
CA LEU A 111 28.51 -17.63 23.21
C LEU A 111 27.12 -17.36 23.82
N ALA A 112 26.66 -16.11 23.82
CA ALA A 112 25.32 -15.75 24.30
C ALA A 112 24.19 -16.18 23.33
N GLY A 113 24.53 -16.74 22.17
CA GLY A 113 23.58 -17.03 21.09
C GLY A 113 23.15 -15.78 20.31
N PRO A 114 22.54 -15.97 19.12
CA PRO A 114 22.07 -14.84 18.32
C PRO A 114 20.84 -14.18 18.97
N PRO A 115 20.77 -12.84 18.99
CA PRO A 115 19.51 -12.13 19.23
C PRO A 115 18.41 -12.59 18.27
N ASN A 116 17.14 -12.44 18.68
CA ASN A 116 16.00 -12.64 17.79
C ASN A 116 15.86 -11.45 16.82
N PHE A 117 16.68 -11.43 15.76
CA PHE A 117 16.71 -10.34 14.76
C PHE A 117 15.35 -10.12 14.09
N ASN A 118 14.58 -11.18 13.83
CA ASN A 118 13.25 -11.05 13.25
C ASN A 118 12.26 -10.42 14.25
N GLY A 119 12.34 -10.78 15.53
CA GLY A 119 11.58 -10.12 16.60
C GLY A 119 11.91 -8.63 16.71
N ILE A 120 13.19 -8.27 16.65
CA ILE A 120 13.64 -6.86 16.65
C ILE A 120 13.09 -6.10 15.44
N ALA A 121 13.19 -6.68 14.23
CA ALA A 121 12.64 -6.09 13.02
C ALA A 121 11.14 -5.82 13.16
N TRP A 122 10.41 -6.78 13.72
CA TRP A 122 8.98 -6.67 13.92
C TRP A 122 8.62 -5.59 14.96
N THR A 123 9.34 -5.50 16.09
CA THR A 123 9.15 -4.42 17.08
C THR A 123 9.39 -3.05 16.46
N LYS A 124 10.47 -2.90 15.68
CA LYS A 124 10.73 -1.65 14.94
C LYS A 124 9.62 -1.34 13.95
N LYS A 125 9.07 -2.36 13.29
CA LYS A 125 7.94 -2.19 12.38
C LYS A 125 6.71 -1.65 13.09
N LEU A 126 6.38 -2.19 14.25
CA LEU A 126 5.26 -1.69 15.05
C LEU A 126 5.47 -0.26 15.53
N GLU A 127 6.69 0.09 15.95
CA GLU A 127 7.01 1.45 16.36
C GLU A 127 6.80 2.44 15.19
N ALA A 128 7.27 2.10 13.99
CA ALA A 128 7.04 2.92 12.79
C ALA A 128 5.55 3.04 12.46
N MET A 129 4.79 1.95 12.60
CA MET A 129 3.33 1.98 12.38
C MET A 129 2.61 2.84 13.40
N ALA A 130 3.00 2.81 14.68
CA ALA A 130 2.43 3.66 15.71
C ALA A 130 2.69 5.15 15.41
N ILE A 131 3.90 5.48 14.92
CA ILE A 131 4.22 6.84 14.46
C ILE A 131 3.32 7.24 13.29
N TRP A 132 3.18 6.36 12.28
CA TRP A 132 2.31 6.59 11.12
C TRP A 132 0.86 6.86 11.55
N THR A 133 0.26 5.98 12.37
CA THR A 133 -1.14 6.14 12.86
C THR A 133 -1.34 7.45 13.58
N LYS A 134 -0.37 7.84 14.43
CA LYS A 134 -0.47 9.07 15.21
C LYS A 134 -0.49 10.31 14.31
N GLN A 135 0.12 10.24 13.13
CA GLN A 135 0.20 11.36 12.21
C GLN A 135 -0.99 11.45 11.24
N VAL A 136 -1.46 10.31 10.72
CA VAL A 136 -2.58 10.26 9.74
C VAL A 136 -3.97 10.12 10.37
N GLY A 137 -4.05 9.88 11.67
CA GLY A 137 -5.33 9.70 12.36
C GLY A 137 -6.23 10.95 12.33
N GLN A 138 -7.50 10.79 12.67
CA GLN A 138 -8.46 11.90 12.68
C GLN A 138 -8.00 13.05 13.59
N ASN A 139 -8.13 14.29 13.10
CA ASN A 139 -7.69 15.52 13.78
C ASN A 139 -6.20 15.55 14.12
N ARG A 140 -5.37 14.79 13.38
CA ARG A 140 -3.91 14.82 13.52
C ARG A 140 -3.27 15.72 12.48
N GLU A 141 -1.96 15.86 12.59
CA GLU A 141 -1.19 16.81 11.78
C GLU A 141 -1.36 16.54 10.27
N TRP A 142 -1.39 15.28 9.85
CA TRP A 142 -1.55 14.90 8.45
C TRP A 142 -2.99 14.58 8.08
N ASP A 143 -3.96 14.84 8.96
CA ASP A 143 -5.37 14.84 8.58
C ASP A 143 -5.67 16.08 7.72
N HIS A 144 -5.40 15.95 6.42
CA HIS A 144 -5.55 17.05 5.47
C HIS A 144 -7.01 17.30 5.08
N LYS A 145 -7.92 16.34 5.33
CA LYS A 145 -9.32 16.43 4.88
C LYS A 145 -10.07 17.62 5.51
N PRO A 146 -10.01 17.88 6.83
CA PRO A 146 -10.58 19.10 7.41
C PRO A 146 -9.94 20.38 6.88
N LYS A 147 -8.61 20.40 6.75
CA LYS A 147 -7.85 21.58 6.28
C LYS A 147 -8.20 21.95 4.84
N LEU A 148 -8.34 20.96 3.96
CA LEU A 148 -8.74 21.16 2.57
C LEU A 148 -10.16 21.72 2.48
N ARG A 149 -11.09 21.27 3.34
CA ARG A 149 -12.47 21.81 3.37
C ARG A 149 -12.55 23.24 3.89
N GLU A 150 -11.64 23.62 4.78
CA GLU A 150 -11.53 24.98 5.31
C GLU A 150 -10.90 25.93 4.28
N LEU A 151 -9.81 25.52 3.63
CA LEU A 151 -9.09 26.32 2.64
C LEU A 151 -9.82 26.43 1.30
N PHE A 152 -10.49 25.36 0.87
CA PHE A 152 -11.13 25.25 -0.44
C PHE A 152 -12.59 24.83 -0.29
N PRO A 153 -13.51 25.78 -0.06
CA PRO A 153 -14.92 25.48 0.18
C PRO A 153 -15.52 24.58 -0.89
N GLY A 154 -16.21 23.52 -0.43
CA GLY A 154 -16.80 22.50 -1.28
C GLY A 154 -16.13 21.14 -1.16
N VAL A 155 -16.87 20.10 -1.54
CA VAL A 155 -16.38 18.71 -1.52
C VAL A 155 -15.87 18.25 -2.89
N ARG A 156 -16.11 19.04 -3.93
CA ARG A 156 -15.70 18.73 -5.30
C ARG A 156 -15.26 20.00 -6.01
N HIS A 157 -14.14 19.90 -6.71
CA HIS A 157 -13.45 21.03 -7.32
C HIS A 157 -13.35 20.82 -8.82
N LYS A 158 -13.65 21.85 -9.60
CA LYS A 158 -13.70 21.76 -11.06
C LYS A 158 -12.29 21.76 -11.65
N GLN A 159 -12.10 20.93 -12.68
CA GLN A 159 -10.97 21.01 -13.60
C GLN A 159 -11.44 20.57 -15.00
N GLY A 160 -11.40 21.48 -15.96
CA GLY A 160 -11.93 21.24 -17.30
C GLY A 160 -13.40 20.82 -17.27
N LYS A 161 -13.71 19.62 -17.80
CA LYS A 161 -15.07 19.08 -17.88
C LYS A 161 -15.51 18.29 -16.64
N TYR A 162 -14.64 18.15 -15.65
CA TYR A 162 -14.85 17.23 -14.54
C TYR A 162 -14.77 17.90 -13.17
N LEU A 163 -15.40 17.27 -12.18
CA LEU A 163 -15.36 17.60 -10.76
C LEU A 163 -14.59 16.50 -10.04
N TYR A 164 -13.54 16.88 -9.31
CA TYR A 164 -12.65 15.99 -8.55
C TYR A 164 -12.98 16.07 -7.08
N TYR A 165 -13.08 14.93 -6.41
CA TYR A 165 -13.36 14.87 -4.97
C TYR A 165 -12.14 15.29 -4.14
N TYR A 166 -12.38 16.04 -3.07
CA TYR A 166 -11.31 16.67 -2.28
C TYR A 166 -10.37 15.67 -1.58
N ASP A 167 -10.84 14.44 -1.30
CA ASP A 167 -10.04 13.41 -0.63
C ASP A 167 -8.86 12.90 -1.49
N ILE A 168 -8.93 13.05 -2.82
CA ILE A 168 -7.87 12.67 -3.76
C ILE A 168 -6.52 13.26 -3.33
N TRP A 169 -6.53 14.53 -2.93
CA TRP A 169 -5.33 15.28 -2.57
C TRP A 169 -4.67 14.72 -1.30
N SER A 170 -5.46 14.45 -0.26
CA SER A 170 -4.94 13.82 0.96
C SER A 170 -4.39 12.41 0.70
N ASN A 171 -5.04 11.64 -0.17
CA ASN A 171 -4.62 10.27 -0.45
C ASN A 171 -3.32 10.21 -1.29
N ILE A 172 -3.10 11.17 -2.19
CA ILE A 172 -1.81 11.35 -2.89
C ILE A 172 -0.70 11.64 -1.88
N HIS A 173 -0.95 12.52 -0.90
CA HIS A 173 0.02 12.81 0.16
C HIS A 173 0.38 11.56 0.97
N TYR A 174 -0.62 10.79 1.39
CA TYR A 174 -0.40 9.56 2.15
C TYR A 174 0.43 8.53 1.39
N GLY A 175 0.13 8.33 0.11
CA GLY A 175 0.92 7.45 -0.76
C GLY A 175 2.38 7.89 -0.85
N TYR A 176 2.62 9.20 -0.97
CA TYR A 176 3.95 9.75 -1.09
C TYR A 176 4.75 9.66 0.22
N VAL A 177 4.23 10.26 1.29
CA VAL A 177 4.92 10.32 2.59
C VAL A 177 5.10 8.93 3.19
N GLY A 178 4.14 8.03 2.97
CA GLY A 178 4.24 6.63 3.40
C GLY A 178 5.44 5.91 2.80
N ILE A 179 5.63 6.00 1.49
CA ILE A 179 6.79 5.39 0.81
C ILE A 179 8.11 6.02 1.29
N ILE A 180 8.18 7.34 1.42
CA ILE A 180 9.39 8.01 1.91
C ILE A 180 9.71 7.60 3.36
N GLY A 181 8.69 7.37 4.18
CA GLY A 181 8.80 6.81 5.53
C GLY A 181 9.16 5.33 5.58
N GLY A 182 9.32 4.65 4.44
CA GLY A 182 9.73 3.26 4.34
C GLY A 182 8.59 2.24 4.43
N LEU A 183 7.34 2.69 4.33
CA LEU A 183 6.20 1.76 4.21
C LEU A 183 6.20 1.09 2.83
N SER A 184 5.66 -0.13 2.74
CA SER A 184 5.52 -0.81 1.45
C SER A 184 4.26 -0.36 0.71
N GLU A 185 4.26 -0.48 -0.62
CA GLU A 185 3.07 -0.20 -1.45
C GLU A 185 1.87 -1.05 -1.00
N SER A 186 2.08 -2.35 -0.75
CA SER A 186 1.05 -3.25 -0.24
C SER A 186 0.49 -2.83 1.12
N LEU A 187 1.31 -2.21 1.97
CA LEU A 187 0.86 -1.73 3.26
C LEU A 187 -0.03 -0.49 3.10
N LEU A 188 0.27 0.36 2.12
CA LEU A 188 -0.51 1.55 1.81
C LEU A 188 -1.80 1.23 1.04
N LEU A 189 -1.79 0.20 0.19
CA LEU A 189 -2.92 -0.18 -0.66
C LEU A 189 -3.83 -1.25 -0.03
N ASP A 190 -3.28 -2.17 0.78
CA ASP A 190 -3.97 -3.38 1.25
C ASP A 190 -4.03 -3.47 2.79
N GLY A 191 -4.09 -2.32 3.47
CA GLY A 191 -3.97 -2.13 4.94
C GLY A 191 -4.47 -3.28 5.84
N ALA A 192 -5.54 -3.97 5.47
CA ALA A 192 -6.10 -5.17 6.12
C ALA A 192 -5.07 -6.16 6.72
N GLY A 193 -4.01 -6.54 6.01
CA GLY A 193 -3.04 -7.54 6.49
C GLY A 193 -2.09 -7.04 7.59
N ALA A 194 -1.76 -5.74 7.58
CA ALA A 194 -0.90 -5.13 8.57
C ALA A 194 -1.67 -4.55 9.75
N GLU A 195 -2.90 -4.11 9.51
CA GLU A 195 -3.85 -3.62 10.51
C GLU A 195 -4.17 -4.68 11.55
N GLN A 196 -4.43 -5.91 11.13
CA GLN A 196 -4.73 -7.01 12.05
C GLN A 196 -3.55 -7.29 12.98
N ILE A 197 -2.32 -7.26 12.44
CA ILE A 197 -1.09 -7.52 13.21
C ILE A 197 -0.74 -6.33 14.12
N ALA A 198 -0.88 -5.10 13.62
CA ALA A 198 -0.54 -3.89 14.37
C ALA A 198 -1.54 -3.61 15.49
N SER A 199 -2.84 -3.73 15.22
CA SER A 199 -3.91 -3.54 16.21
C SER A 199 -3.78 -4.52 17.38
N ASP A 200 -3.68 -5.81 17.06
CA ASP A 200 -3.64 -6.85 18.08
C ASP A 200 -2.38 -6.76 18.92
N THR A 201 -1.29 -6.26 18.35
CA THR A 201 -0.06 -6.06 19.09
C THR A 201 -0.08 -4.79 19.92
N LEU A 202 -0.52 -3.65 19.39
CA LEU A 202 -0.57 -2.40 20.16
C LEU A 202 -1.48 -2.56 21.38
N ARG A 203 -2.63 -3.21 21.19
CA ARG A 203 -3.56 -3.57 22.26
C ARG A 203 -2.91 -4.49 23.30
N LYS A 204 -2.16 -5.50 22.85
CA LYS A 204 -1.44 -6.43 23.74
C LYS A 204 -0.23 -5.78 24.44
N ALA A 205 0.46 -4.86 23.78
CA ALA A 205 1.56 -4.10 24.36
C ALA A 205 1.06 -3.14 25.45
N GLU A 206 -0.07 -2.48 25.21
CA GLU A 206 -0.71 -1.63 26.23
C GLU A 206 -1.22 -2.49 27.39
N GLU A 207 -1.89 -3.62 27.14
CA GLU A 207 -2.30 -4.56 28.20
C GLU A 207 -1.09 -5.10 28.99
N ILE A 208 0.04 -5.39 28.34
CA ILE A 208 1.26 -5.79 29.05
C ILE A 208 1.77 -4.67 29.97
N ARG A 209 1.59 -3.41 29.56
CA ARG A 209 2.07 -2.22 30.26
C ARG A 209 1.15 -1.81 31.42
N THR A 210 -0.16 -1.96 31.27
CA THR A 210 -1.17 -1.46 32.21
C THR A 210 -1.81 -2.55 33.04
N THR A 211 -1.77 -3.81 32.59
CA THR A 211 -2.48 -4.93 33.24
C THR A 211 -1.50 -5.95 33.87
N PRO A 212 -1.63 -6.23 35.19
CA PRO A 212 -0.93 -7.30 35.87
C PRO A 212 -1.12 -8.66 35.17
N LYS A 213 -0.12 -9.55 35.25
CA LYS A 213 -0.05 -10.78 34.44
C LYS A 213 -1.24 -11.73 34.61
N GLU A 214 -1.85 -11.69 35.78
CA GLU A 214 -2.96 -12.53 36.25
C GLU A 214 -4.32 -12.07 35.70
N ASP A 215 -4.45 -10.79 35.33
CA ASP A 215 -5.69 -10.17 34.86
C ASP A 215 -5.71 -9.91 33.33
N ARG A 216 -4.75 -10.49 32.59
CA ARG A 216 -4.65 -10.30 31.13
C ARG A 216 -5.71 -11.17 30.42
N GLU A 217 -6.73 -10.53 29.86
CA GLU A 217 -7.86 -11.19 29.21
C GLU A 217 -7.56 -11.67 27.79
N LEU A 218 -6.54 -11.09 27.13
CA LEU A 218 -6.42 -11.19 25.67
C LEU A 218 -5.66 -12.44 25.20
N LEU A 219 -6.41 -13.48 24.81
CA LEU A 219 -5.94 -14.52 23.89
C LEU A 219 -5.48 -13.90 22.57
N GLY A 220 -4.56 -14.59 21.86
CA GLY A 220 -3.89 -14.14 20.63
C GLY A 220 -4.81 -13.57 19.53
N PRO A 221 -4.23 -13.05 18.44
CA PRO A 221 -4.83 -12.06 17.55
C PRO A 221 -6.31 -12.33 17.25
N ARG A 222 -7.16 -11.39 17.67
CA ARG A 222 -8.61 -11.39 17.43
C ARG A 222 -8.97 -10.03 16.86
N PRO A 223 -9.76 -9.98 15.77
CA PRO A 223 -10.10 -8.72 15.12
C PRO A 223 -10.84 -7.80 16.11
N THR A 224 -10.18 -6.72 16.51
CA THR A 224 -10.78 -5.62 17.24
C THR A 224 -10.56 -4.33 16.47
N ALA A 225 -11.58 -3.47 16.45
CA ALA A 225 -11.52 -2.17 15.80
C ALA A 225 -10.32 -1.37 16.32
N SER A 226 -9.39 -1.06 15.43
CA SER A 226 -8.26 -0.18 15.72
C SER A 226 -8.53 1.19 15.13
N PRO A 227 -7.72 2.23 15.42
CA PRO A 227 -7.79 3.49 14.69
C PRO A 227 -7.70 3.30 13.16
N TRP A 228 -7.10 2.20 12.70
CA TRP A 228 -7.08 1.81 11.29
C TRP A 228 -8.42 1.25 10.77
N THR A 229 -9.27 0.72 11.65
CA THR A 229 -10.65 0.31 11.34
C THR A 229 -11.56 1.52 11.07
N GLU A 230 -11.23 2.70 11.58
CA GLU A 230 -11.87 3.96 11.16
C GLU A 230 -11.26 4.52 9.87
N LEU A 231 -9.98 4.21 9.60
CA LEU A 231 -9.36 4.41 8.29
C LEU A 231 -9.81 3.37 7.24
N ARG A 232 -10.76 2.45 7.50
CA ARG A 232 -11.21 1.41 6.55
C ARG A 232 -11.86 1.91 5.24
N SER A 233 -11.91 3.20 4.96
CA SER A 233 -12.63 3.71 3.78
C SER A 233 -11.83 3.70 2.46
N TRP A 234 -10.60 3.16 2.39
CA TRP A 234 -9.82 3.11 1.13
C TRP A 234 -10.29 2.03 0.14
N ASP A 235 -11.55 1.59 0.26
CA ASP A 235 -12.16 0.60 -0.64
C ASP A 235 -12.73 1.26 -1.91
N ASP A 236 -12.81 2.59 -1.95
CA ASP A 236 -13.20 3.32 -3.15
C ASP A 236 -12.05 3.39 -4.15
N VAL A 237 -12.36 3.11 -5.42
CA VAL A 237 -11.41 3.12 -6.54
C VAL A 237 -10.55 4.39 -6.57
N ALA A 238 -11.16 5.55 -6.26
CA ALA A 238 -10.48 6.85 -6.21
C ALA A 238 -9.32 6.89 -5.20
N ASP A 239 -9.48 6.25 -4.04
CA ASP A 239 -8.50 6.26 -2.96
C ASP A 239 -7.26 5.46 -3.35
N ARG A 240 -7.46 4.25 -3.89
CA ARG A 240 -6.38 3.41 -4.42
C ARG A 240 -5.63 4.09 -5.55
N VAL A 241 -6.34 4.72 -6.48
CA VAL A 241 -5.73 5.50 -7.58
C VAL A 241 -4.88 6.65 -7.02
N SER A 242 -5.43 7.42 -6.07
CA SER A 242 -4.76 8.54 -5.44
C SER A 242 -3.48 8.13 -4.70
N ILE A 243 -3.55 7.07 -3.88
CA ILE A 243 -2.36 6.50 -3.22
C ILE A 243 -1.32 6.09 -4.26
N SER A 244 -1.74 5.40 -5.33
CA SER A 244 -0.82 4.94 -6.38
C SER A 244 -0.09 6.11 -7.07
N ILE A 245 -0.75 7.26 -7.22
CA ILE A 245 -0.12 8.49 -7.74
C ILE A 245 0.95 8.96 -6.75
N GLY A 246 0.63 9.02 -5.46
CA GLY A 246 1.59 9.36 -4.40
C GLY A 246 2.82 8.45 -4.38
N ILE A 247 2.60 7.14 -4.46
CA ILE A 247 3.67 6.12 -4.55
C ILE A 247 4.56 6.38 -5.77
N LYS A 248 3.97 6.58 -6.96
CA LYS A 248 4.71 6.88 -8.19
C LYS A 248 5.55 8.14 -8.05
N LEU A 249 5.00 9.19 -7.45
CA LEU A 249 5.73 10.43 -7.20
C LEU A 249 6.90 10.21 -6.23
N ALA A 250 6.74 9.41 -5.18
CA ALA A 250 7.82 9.11 -4.23
C ALA A 250 8.96 8.33 -4.87
N ASN A 251 8.63 7.36 -5.72
CA ASN A 251 9.62 6.59 -6.47
C ASN A 251 10.37 7.44 -7.50
N GLN A 252 9.72 8.45 -8.07
CA GLN A 252 10.32 9.36 -9.07
C GLN A 252 11.10 10.51 -8.44
N HIS A 253 10.68 10.97 -7.26
CA HIS A 253 11.18 12.17 -6.61
C HIS A 253 11.40 11.95 -5.09
N PRO A 254 12.29 11.03 -4.69
CA PRO A 254 12.44 10.66 -3.28
C PRO A 254 12.94 11.80 -2.38
N GLU A 255 13.64 12.78 -2.96
CA GLU A 255 14.23 13.92 -2.25
C GLU A 255 13.26 15.14 -2.16
N GLY A 256 12.02 15.00 -2.65
CA GLY A 256 11.10 16.12 -2.78
C GLY A 256 11.24 16.85 -4.10
N GLY A 257 10.94 18.16 -4.09
CA GLY A 257 10.83 18.97 -5.30
C GLY A 257 9.50 18.77 -6.02
N ILE A 258 8.48 18.30 -5.30
CA ILE A 258 7.14 18.10 -5.87
C ILE A 258 6.52 19.47 -6.14
N SER A 259 6.01 19.66 -7.36
CA SER A 259 5.23 20.84 -7.74
C SER A 259 3.76 20.49 -7.95
N ALA A 260 2.90 21.51 -7.91
CA ALA A 260 1.47 21.37 -8.22
C ALA A 260 1.27 20.73 -9.61
N GLN A 261 2.00 21.22 -10.61
CA GLN A 261 1.91 20.72 -11.98
C GLN A 261 2.26 19.23 -12.09
N MET A 262 3.24 18.74 -11.32
CA MET A 262 3.58 17.31 -11.31
C MET A 262 2.42 16.46 -10.80
N ILE A 263 1.76 16.90 -9.73
CA ILE A 263 0.59 16.21 -9.17
C ILE A 263 -0.57 16.26 -10.17
N MET A 264 -0.90 17.45 -10.67
CA MET A 264 -1.99 17.64 -11.65
C MET A 264 -1.78 16.79 -12.90
N ASN A 265 -0.56 16.75 -13.44
CA ASN A 265 -0.24 15.92 -14.61
C ASN A 265 -0.50 14.44 -14.35
N LYS A 266 -0.20 13.92 -13.14
CA LYS A 266 -0.50 12.52 -12.79
C LYS A 266 -2.00 12.28 -12.64
N VAL A 267 -2.73 13.22 -12.02
CA VAL A 267 -4.18 13.11 -11.82
C VAL A 267 -4.90 13.14 -13.17
N LEU A 268 -4.57 14.11 -14.02
CA LEU A 268 -5.19 14.30 -15.35
C LEU A 268 -4.80 13.22 -16.36
N ALA A 269 -3.69 12.51 -16.14
CA ALA A 269 -3.29 11.37 -16.96
C ALA A 269 -4.13 10.11 -16.68
N VAL A 270 -4.87 10.05 -15.57
CA VAL A 270 -5.77 8.93 -15.28
C VAL A 270 -7.13 9.18 -15.94
N PRO A 271 -7.60 8.28 -16.82
CA PRO A 271 -8.91 8.41 -17.44
C PRO A 271 -10.04 8.54 -16.40
N PRO A 272 -11.02 9.44 -16.59
CA PRO A 272 -12.14 9.67 -15.66
C PRO A 272 -12.88 8.40 -15.21
N GLU A 273 -13.04 7.44 -16.11
CA GLU A 273 -13.68 6.13 -15.85
C GLU A 273 -12.94 5.29 -14.81
N ASN A 274 -11.64 5.53 -14.61
CA ASN A 274 -10.81 4.81 -13.65
C ASN A 274 -10.85 5.44 -12.24
N TRP A 275 -11.61 6.50 -12.03
CA TRP A 275 -11.71 7.17 -10.73
C TRP A 275 -12.92 6.73 -9.89
N GLY A 276 -13.81 5.87 -10.41
CA GLY A 276 -15.08 5.57 -9.75
C GLY A 276 -15.85 6.87 -9.41
N ASP A 277 -16.36 6.98 -8.19
CA ASP A 277 -17.12 8.17 -7.73
C ASP A 277 -16.24 9.40 -7.40
N GLY A 278 -14.92 9.26 -7.49
CA GLY A 278 -13.95 10.32 -7.22
C GLY A 278 -13.95 11.42 -8.28
N VAL A 279 -14.39 11.11 -9.51
CA VAL A 279 -14.48 12.07 -10.62
C VAL A 279 -15.84 11.96 -11.30
N ARG A 280 -16.48 13.09 -11.56
CA ARG A 280 -17.75 13.13 -12.29
C ARG A 280 -17.82 14.29 -13.27
N VAL A 281 -18.69 14.18 -14.27
CA VAL A 281 -18.92 15.27 -15.24
C VAL A 281 -19.45 16.50 -14.51
N HIS A 282 -18.86 17.66 -14.81
CA HIS A 282 -19.34 18.93 -14.33
C HIS A 282 -20.61 19.33 -15.10
N VAL A 283 -21.68 19.63 -14.37
CA VAL A 283 -22.93 20.17 -14.94
C VAL A 283 -22.98 21.64 -14.59
N CYS A 284 -22.92 22.49 -15.62
CA CYS A 284 -23.09 23.93 -15.49
C CYS A 284 -24.57 24.20 -15.26
N LYS A 285 -24.92 24.55 -14.03
CA LYS A 285 -26.25 24.99 -13.62
C LYS A 285 -26.14 26.41 -13.06
#